data_AF-A0A9X0W8T1-F1
#
_entry.id   AF-A0A9X0W8T1-F1
#
_cell.length_a   1.000
_cell.length_b   1.000
_cell.length_c   1.000
_cell.angle_alpha   90.00
_cell.angle_beta   90.00
_cell.angle_gamma   90.00
#
_symmetry.space_group_name_H-M   'P 1'
#
loop_
_entity.id
_entity.type
_entity.pdbx_description
1 polymer ?
#
loop_
_entity_poly.entity_id
_entity_poly.type
_entity_poly.pdbx_seq_one_letter_code
_entity_poly.pdbx_strand_id
1 'polypeptide(L)'
;MSKDPYEPRRGLSERVTVAGSELVDYVKQLVAEGNVRRLIIRKPGGATLLEIPLTAGVAVGGALTLLAPIIAALGAMAALITKFEIDIQRSDEQTEDKNDPNVLP
;
A
#
# COMPACT_ATOMS: atom_id res chain seq x y z
N MET A 1 0.49 13.98 36.09
CA MET A 1 1.34 13.22 35.15
C MET A 1 0.41 12.53 34.18
N SER A 2 -0.07 13.28 33.19
CA SER A 2 -0.96 12.78 32.15
C SER A 2 -0.16 11.82 31.28
N LYS A 3 -0.55 10.55 31.23
CA LYS A 3 -0.03 9.63 30.22
C LYS A 3 -0.84 9.91 28.96
N ASP A 4 -0.22 10.55 27.99
CA ASP A 4 -0.71 10.60 26.62
C ASP A 4 -0.82 9.16 26.08
N PRO A 5 -2.00 8.65 25.70
CA PRO A 5 -2.07 7.46 24.89
C PRO A 5 -1.97 7.89 23.43
N TYR A 6 -0.74 7.98 22.92
CA TYR A 6 -0.54 7.88 21.48
C TYR A 6 -0.66 6.40 21.11
N GLU A 7 -1.89 5.88 21.04
CA GLU A 7 -2.11 4.63 20.32
C GLU A 7 -1.93 4.95 18.82
N PRO A 8 -0.87 4.42 18.16
CA PRO A 8 -0.77 4.59 16.72
C PRO A 8 -1.98 3.88 16.12
N ARG A 9 -2.91 4.66 15.53
CA ARG A 9 -4.04 4.14 14.77
C ARG A 9 -3.50 3.07 13.83
N ARG A 10 -3.87 1.82 14.09
CA ARG A 10 -3.39 0.66 13.33
C ARG A 10 -4.08 0.69 11.97
N GLY A 11 -3.54 1.49 11.04
CA GLY A 11 -4.01 1.42 9.67
C GLY A 11 -3.89 -0.01 9.18
N LEU A 12 -4.95 -0.46 8.51
CA LEU A 12 -5.11 -1.83 8.08
C LEU A 12 -3.89 -2.24 7.24
N SER A 13 -3.09 -3.14 7.79
CA SER A 13 -1.89 -3.68 7.14
C SER A 13 -2.18 -5.08 6.64
N GLU A 14 -2.15 -5.25 5.32
CA GLU A 14 -2.40 -6.52 4.65
C GLU A 14 -1.10 -6.98 3.98
N ARG A 15 -0.88 -8.30 3.90
CA ARG A 15 0.21 -8.88 3.10
C ARG A 15 -0.38 -9.83 2.07
N VAL A 16 0.05 -9.68 0.82
CA VAL A 16 -0.33 -10.55 -0.28
C VAL A 16 0.90 -11.08 -1.00
N THR A 17 0.76 -12.25 -1.64
CA THR A 17 1.77 -12.79 -2.56
C THR A 17 1.25 -12.68 -3.97
N VAL A 18 2.07 -12.12 -4.87
CA VAL A 18 1.72 -11.96 -6.29
C VAL A 18 2.77 -12.60 -7.18
N ALA A 19 2.37 -13.06 -8.37
CA ALA A 19 3.32 -13.49 -9.39
C ALA A 19 4.10 -12.28 -9.94
N GLY A 20 5.34 -12.51 -10.36
CA GLY A 20 6.15 -11.45 -10.97
C GLY A 20 5.48 -10.83 -12.19
N SER A 21 4.83 -11.65 -13.02
CA SER A 21 4.06 -11.20 -14.20
C SER A 21 2.87 -10.29 -13.86
N GLU A 22 2.34 -10.36 -12.64
CA GLU A 22 1.16 -9.60 -12.19
C GLU A 22 1.55 -8.38 -11.34
N LEU A 23 2.82 -8.27 -10.93
CA LEU A 23 3.29 -7.27 -9.99
C LEU A 23 2.94 -5.84 -10.41
N VAL A 24 3.24 -5.50 -11.66
CA VAL A 24 3.04 -4.15 -12.18
C VAL A 24 1.56 -3.78 -12.22
N ASP A 25 0.71 -4.70 -12.66
CA ASP A 25 -0.72 -4.45 -12.80
C ASP A 25 -1.41 -4.39 -11.44
N TYR A 26 -1.01 -5.25 -10.49
CA TYR A 26 -1.49 -5.21 -9.13
C TYR A 26 -1.15 -3.88 -8.42
N VAL A 27 0.09 -3.40 -8.57
CA VAL A 27 0.49 -2.09 -8.01
C VAL A 27 -0.32 -0.95 -8.64
N LYS A 28 -0.52 -0.95 -9.96
CA LYS A 28 -1.36 0.06 -10.63
C LYS A 28 -2.80 0.05 -10.12
N GLN A 29 -3.38 -1.14 -9.88
CA GLN A 29 -4.71 -1.28 -9.31
C GLN A 29 -4.78 -0.63 -7.93
N LEU A 30 -3.85 -0.95 -7.03
CA LEU A 30 -3.79 -0.39 -5.68
C LEU A 30 -3.64 1.14 -5.68
N VAL A 31 -2.88 1.69 -6.62
CA VAL A 31 -2.79 3.14 -6.82
C VAL A 31 -4.12 3.73 -7.28
N ALA A 32 -4.83 3.05 -8.19
CA ALA A 32 -6.14 3.48 -8.67
C ALA A 32 -7.24 3.39 -7.60
N GLU A 33 -7.15 2.44 -6.66
CA GLU A 33 -8.06 2.36 -5.51
C GLU A 33 -7.99 3.59 -4.60
N GLY A 34 -6.83 4.27 -4.55
CA GLY A 34 -6.66 5.55 -3.82
C GLY A 34 -6.76 5.45 -2.30
N ASN A 35 -7.02 4.26 -1.74
CA ASN A 35 -7.12 3.99 -0.30
C ASN A 35 -5.80 3.47 0.31
N VAL A 36 -4.78 3.25 -0.52
CA VAL A 36 -3.45 2.81 -0.09
C VAL A 36 -2.56 4.01 0.14
N ARG A 37 -1.91 4.06 1.31
CA ARG A 37 -0.97 5.13 1.69
C ARG A 37 0.50 4.70 1.58
N ARG A 38 0.78 3.40 1.67
CA ARG A 38 2.15 2.87 1.58
C ARG A 38 2.16 1.44 1.07
N LEU A 39 3.06 1.15 0.14
CA LEU A 39 3.36 -0.19 -0.36
C LEU A 39 4.80 -0.57 -0.05
N ILE A 40 5.03 -1.81 0.37
CA ILE A 40 6.36 -2.38 0.57
C ILE A 40 6.46 -3.66 -0.26
N ILE A 41 7.31 -3.64 -1.27
CA ILE A 41 7.58 -4.78 -2.15
C ILE A 41 8.77 -5.54 -1.60
N ARG A 42 8.62 -6.86 -1.46
CA ARG A 42 9.64 -7.76 -0.92
C ARG A 42 9.88 -8.94 -1.85
N LYS A 43 11.10 -9.46 -1.80
CA LYS A 43 11.42 -10.77 -2.39
C LYS A 43 10.86 -11.89 -1.50
N PRO A 44 10.73 -13.12 -2.03
CA PRO A 44 10.42 -14.29 -1.22
C PRO A 44 11.44 -14.44 -0.08
N GLY A 45 10.97 -14.61 1.15
CA GLY A 45 11.84 -14.64 2.34
C GLY A 45 12.03 -13.28 3.03
N GLY A 46 11.24 -12.27 2.65
CA GLY A 46 10.94 -11.10 3.48
C GLY A 46 11.87 -9.89 3.33
N ALA A 47 12.93 -9.95 2.52
CA ALA A 47 13.78 -8.77 2.32
C ALA A 47 13.08 -7.72 1.45
N THR A 48 13.07 -6.47 1.92
CA THR A 48 12.51 -5.33 1.22
C THR A 48 13.33 -4.99 -0.02
N LEU A 49 12.65 -4.85 -1.15
CA LEU A 49 13.22 -4.40 -2.42
C LEU A 49 12.90 -2.93 -2.68
N LEU A 50 11.66 -2.54 -2.41
CA LEU A 50 11.17 -1.19 -2.68
C LEU A 50 10.08 -0.80 -1.70
N GLU A 51 10.07 0.49 -1.33
CA GLU A 51 9.02 1.08 -0.53
C GLU A 51 8.48 2.31 -1.24
N ILE A 52 7.15 2.40 -1.35
CA ILE A 52 6.45 3.41 -2.14
C ILE A 52 5.44 4.11 -1.23
N PRO A 53 5.67 5.38 -0.85
CA PRO A 53 4.64 6.20 -0.22
C PRO A 53 3.65 6.67 -1.29
N LEU A 54 2.38 6.27 -1.15
CA LEU A 54 1.30 6.71 -2.01
C LEU A 54 0.64 7.92 -1.35
N THR A 55 1.19 9.10 -1.64
CA THR A 55 0.66 10.38 -1.14
C THR A 55 -0.46 10.88 -2.05
N ALA A 56 -1.38 11.69 -1.52
CA ALA A 56 -2.45 12.31 -2.30
C ALA A 56 -1.95 13.07 -3.55
N GLY A 57 -0.70 13.58 -3.51
CA GLY A 57 -0.06 14.24 -4.66
C GLY A 57 0.15 13.32 -5.88
N VAL A 58 0.29 12.01 -5.69
CA VAL A 58 0.37 11.03 -6.78
C VAL A 58 -0.98 10.90 -7.49
N ALA A 59 -2.08 10.95 -6.75
CA ALA A 59 -3.42 10.87 -7.32
C ALA A 59 -3.81 12.16 -8.08
N VAL A 60 -3.42 13.33 -7.59
CA VAL A 60 -3.87 14.63 -8.13
C VAL A 60 -2.87 15.24 -9.15
N GLY A 61 -1.57 14.97 -9.04
CA GLY A 61 -0.51 15.58 -9.86
C GLY A 61 -0.11 14.81 -11.12
N GLY A 62 -0.74 13.66 -11.39
CA GLY A 62 -0.41 12.78 -12.51
C GLY A 62 0.35 11.53 -12.07
N ALA A 63 -0.40 10.51 -11.64
CA ALA A 63 0.16 9.24 -11.17
C ALA A 63 1.14 8.62 -12.18
N LEU A 64 0.85 8.75 -13.47
CA LEU A 64 1.65 8.12 -14.53
C LEU A 64 3.06 8.71 -14.67
N THR A 65 3.22 10.03 -14.53
CA THR A 65 4.53 10.67 -14.72
C THR A 65 5.42 10.51 -13.50
N LEU A 66 4.83 10.55 -12.29
CA LEU A 66 5.55 10.40 -11.03
C LEU A 66 5.89 8.94 -10.72
N LEU A 67 5.02 8.00 -11.10
CA LEU A 67 5.25 6.58 -10.86
C LEU A 67 6.00 5.89 -12.01
N ALA A 68 6.22 6.54 -13.16
CA ALA A 68 6.91 5.91 -14.29
C ALA A 68 8.26 5.25 -13.89
N PRO A 69 9.16 5.88 -13.11
CA PRO A 69 10.40 5.23 -12.68
C PRO A 69 10.16 4.01 -11.80
N ILE A 70 9.15 4.06 -10.93
CA ILE A 70 8.77 2.98 -10.03
C ILE A 70 8.20 1.81 -10.82
N ILE A 71 7.28 2.07 -11.74
CA ILE A 71 6.70 1.06 -12.62
C ILE A 71 7.78 0.41 -13.50
N ALA A 72 8.73 1.19 -14.02
CA ALA A 72 9.86 0.66 -14.78
C ALA A 72 10.75 -0.26 -13.93
N ALA A 73 11.07 0.14 -12.69
CA ALA A 73 11.83 -0.68 -11.75
C ALA A 73 11.09 -1.98 -11.40
N LEU A 74 9.78 -1.91 -11.14
CA LEU A 74 8.94 -3.08 -10.90
C LEU A 74 8.94 -4.03 -12.10
N GLY A 75 8.84 -3.50 -13.33
CA GLY A 75 8.93 -4.30 -14.56
C GLY A 75 10.27 -5.02 -14.71
N ALA A 76 11.38 -4.34 -14.43
CA ALA A 76 12.71 -4.95 -14.47
C ALA A 76 12.85 -6.06 -13.41
N MET A 77 12.37 -5.85 -12.19
CA MET A 77 12.39 -6.87 -11.14
C MET A 77 11.47 -8.05 -11.47
N ALA A 78 10.28 -7.78 -12.01
CA ALA A 78 9.29 -8.79 -12.42
C ALA A 78 9.84 -9.74 -13.49
N ALA A 79 10.75 -9.29 -14.34
CA ALA A 79 11.42 -10.13 -15.33
C ALA A 79 12.41 -11.14 -14.71
N LEU A 80 12.89 -10.88 -13.49
CA LEU A 80 13.93 -11.67 -12.83
C LEU A 80 13.40 -12.55 -11.68
N ILE A 81 12.30 -12.12 -11.05
CA ILE A 81 11.77 -12.75 -9.83
C ILE A 81 10.36 -13.25 -10.11
N THR A 82 10.11 -14.54 -9.81
CA THR A 82 8.84 -15.19 -10.13
C THR A 82 7.70 -14.85 -9.19
N LYS A 83 8.00 -14.46 -7.94
CA LYS A 83 7.02 -14.16 -6.90
C LYS A 83 7.47 -13.03 -6.00
N PHE A 84 6.52 -12.22 -5.54
CA PHE A 84 6.76 -11.11 -4.62
C PHE A 84 5.80 -11.17 -3.45
N GLU A 85 6.23 -10.66 -2.30
CA GLU A 85 5.37 -10.36 -1.16
C GLU A 85 5.17 -8.85 -1.10
N ILE A 86 3.93 -8.41 -0.93
CA ILE A 86 3.57 -7.00 -0.90
C ILE A 86 2.88 -6.71 0.43
N ASP A 87 3.47 -5.82 1.24
CA ASP A 87 2.76 -5.24 2.37
C ASP A 87 2.02 -3.99 1.91
N ILE A 88 0.73 -3.95 2.21
CA ILE A 88 -0.19 -2.87 1.85
C ILE A 88 -0.62 -2.21 3.14
N GLN A 89 -0.36 -0.92 3.27
CA GLN A 89 -0.92 -0.11 4.36
C GLN A 89 -1.99 0.80 3.80
N ARG A 90 -3.23 0.59 4.25
CA ARG A 90 -4.38 1.42 3.88
C ARG A 90 -4.59 2.54 4.91
N SER A 91 -5.26 3.60 4.48
CA SER A 91 -5.70 4.70 5.34
C SER A 91 -6.84 4.25 6.27
N ASP A 92 -6.85 4.75 7.50
CA ASP A 92 -7.83 4.40 8.55
C ASP A 92 -9.28 4.85 8.23
N GLU A 93 -9.51 5.56 7.12
CA GLU A 93 -10.81 6.13 6.73
C GLU A 93 -11.78 5.11 6.09
N GLN A 94 -11.39 3.83 5.92
CA GLN A 94 -12.27 2.77 5.42
C GLN A 94 -12.80 1.80 6.50
N THR A 95 -12.74 2.17 7.78
CA THR A 95 -13.65 1.59 8.79
C THR A 95 -14.82 2.53 9.00
N GLU A 96 -15.77 2.47 8.06
CA GLU A 96 -17.15 2.86 8.35
C GLU A 96 -17.73 1.76 9.26
N ASP A 97 -17.43 1.87 10.56
CA ASP A 97 -17.98 1.02 11.62
C ASP A 97 -19.48 1.34 11.74
N LYS A 98 -20.31 0.74 10.88
CA LYS A 98 -21.78 0.78 10.97
C LYS A 98 -22.33 -0.07 12.14
N ASN A 99 -21.51 -0.37 13.15
CA ASN A 99 -21.88 -1.18 14.31
C ASN A 99 -21.31 -0.59 15.62
N ASP A 100 -21.30 0.75 15.77
CA ASP A 100 -21.16 1.35 17.10
C ASP A 100 -22.55 1.50 17.76
N PRO A 101 -22.94 0.60 18.69
CA PRO A 101 -24.21 0.71 19.41
C PRO A 101 -24.24 1.86 20.43
N ASN A 102 -23.19 2.68 20.52
CA ASN A 102 -23.07 3.75 21.51
C ASN A 102 -23.01 5.16 20.90
N VAL A 103 -23.46 5.30 19.64
CA VAL A 103 -23.88 6.61 19.12
C VAL A 103 -25.24 6.94 19.76
N LEU A 104 -25.19 7.63 20.90
CA LEU A 104 -26.38 8.23 21.52
C LEU A 104 -27.05 9.19 20.51
N PRO A 105 -28.39 9.20 20.43
CA PRO A 105 -29.13 10.10 19.53
C PRO A 105 -28.92 11.58 19.85
#